data_AF-A0A537EXC2-F1
#
_entry.id   AF-A0A537EXC2-F1
#
_cell.length_a   1.000
_cell.length_b   1.000
_cell.length_c   1.000
_cell.angle_alpha   90.00
_cell.angle_beta   90.00
_cell.angle_gamma   90.00
#
_symmetry.space_group_name_H-M   'P 1'
#
loop_
_entity.id
_entity.type
_entity.pdbx_description
1 polymer ?
#
loop_
_entity_poly.entity_id
_entity_poly.type
_entity_poly.pdbx_seq_one_letter_code
_entity_poly.pdbx_strand_id
1 'polypeptide(L)'
;MRAALVTTFHDTVNYCFNSVLETMGTSVRDVVYGRLTNRGIPPSDISTRFDDMVEILYESFGGAARVIVYKTMVELCQQYSMRLDFTYQDSLKDHMALLRERVVTDHIVPKRVQRDDSSLSSGLLLIQSSKPGYRYH
;
A
#
# COMPACT_ATOMS: atom_id res chain seq x y z
N MET A 1 -5.88 19.75 1.35
CA MET A 1 -6.17 18.43 1.96
C MET A 1 -6.30 17.32 0.91
N ARG A 2 -7.13 17.47 -0.13
CA ARG A 2 -7.27 16.50 -1.24
C ARG A 2 -5.97 16.01 -1.88
N ALA A 3 -5.04 16.92 -2.21
CA ALA A 3 -3.76 16.56 -2.81
C ALA A 3 -2.92 15.63 -1.90
N ALA A 4 -2.90 15.90 -0.58
CA ALA A 4 -2.18 15.07 0.38
C ALA A 4 -2.78 13.66 0.46
N LEU A 5 -4.10 13.52 0.48
CA LEU A 5 -4.76 12.21 0.47
C LEU A 5 -4.47 11.43 -0.80
N VAL A 6 -4.42 12.10 -1.96
CA VAL A 6 -4.05 11.47 -3.23
C VAL A 6 -2.60 10.98 -3.20
N THR A 7 -1.67 11.77 -2.67
CA THR A 7 -0.27 11.35 -2.51
C THR A 7 -0.17 10.16 -1.56
N THR A 8 -0.79 10.22 -0.39
CA THR A 8 -0.83 9.11 0.57
C THR A 8 -1.45 7.85 -0.02
N PHE A 9 -2.47 7.99 -0.87
CA PHE A 9 -3.07 6.87 -1.60
C PHE A 9 -2.06 6.21 -2.52
N HIS A 10 -1.36 6.99 -3.33
CA HIS A 10 -0.32 6.49 -4.23
C HIS A 10 0.83 5.80 -3.48
N ASP A 11 1.27 6.37 -2.37
CA ASP A 11 2.28 5.75 -1.51
C ASP A 11 1.80 4.43 -0.90
N THR A 12 0.51 4.33 -0.60
CA THR A 12 -0.11 3.12 -0.05
C THR A 12 -0.24 2.04 -1.11
N VAL A 13 -0.61 2.38 -2.34
CA VAL A 13 -0.60 1.46 -3.49
C VAL A 13 0.79 0.85 -3.68
N ASN A 14 1.83 1.69 -3.73
CA ASN A 14 3.21 1.23 -3.90
C ASN A 14 3.65 0.30 -2.77
N TYR A 15 3.29 0.63 -1.52
CA TYR A 15 3.57 -0.22 -0.36
C TYR A 15 2.85 -1.58 -0.44
N CYS A 16 1.55 -1.59 -0.74
CA CYS A 16 0.78 -2.83 -0.85
C CYS A 16 1.32 -3.71 -1.99
N PHE A 17 1.62 -3.11 -3.14
CA PHE A 17 2.21 -3.84 -4.26
C PHE A 17 3.55 -4.48 -3.87
N ASN A 18 4.43 -3.71 -3.21
CA ASN A 18 5.70 -4.25 -2.72
C ASN A 18 5.50 -5.37 -1.71
N SER A 19 4.63 -5.17 -0.71
CA SER A 19 4.30 -6.16 0.34
C SER A 19 3.81 -7.49 -0.23
N VAL A 20 2.95 -7.44 -1.26
CA VAL A 20 2.48 -8.62 -1.98
C VAL A 20 3.64 -9.37 -2.65
N LEU A 21 4.54 -8.64 -3.31
CA LEU A 21 5.69 -9.23 -3.98
C LEU A 21 6.70 -9.83 -2.98
N GLU A 22 6.96 -9.17 -1.85
CA GLU A 22 7.79 -9.71 -0.77
C GLU A 22 7.22 -11.03 -0.25
N THR A 23 5.90 -11.10 -0.09
CA THR A 23 5.21 -12.32 0.36
C THR A 23 5.33 -13.46 -0.66
N MET A 24 5.51 -13.15 -1.94
CA MET A 24 5.79 -14.14 -3.00
C MET A 24 7.28 -14.51 -3.10
N GLY A 25 8.15 -13.77 -2.43
CA GLY A 25 9.60 -13.97 -2.40
C GLY A 25 10.38 -12.89 -3.15
N THR A 26 11.54 -12.53 -2.61
CA THR A 26 12.41 -11.46 -3.13
C THR A 26 12.81 -11.67 -4.59
N SER A 27 13.05 -12.91 -5.02
CA SER A 27 13.33 -13.21 -6.43
C SER A 27 12.16 -12.86 -7.36
N VAL A 28 10.91 -13.11 -6.92
CA VAL A 28 9.71 -12.75 -7.70
C VAL A 28 9.59 -11.24 -7.77
N ARG A 29 9.77 -10.55 -6.65
CA ARG A 29 9.79 -9.09 -6.57
C ARG A 29 10.77 -8.47 -7.55
N ASP A 30 12.02 -8.95 -7.56
CA ASP A 30 13.08 -8.40 -8.40
C ASP A 30 12.80 -8.62 -9.90
N VAL A 31 12.25 -9.79 -10.25
CA VAL A 31 11.82 -10.08 -11.62
C VAL A 31 10.68 -9.17 -12.05
N VAL A 32 9.66 -8.98 -11.19
CA VAL A 32 8.51 -8.12 -11.49
C VAL A 32 8.94 -6.67 -11.67
N TYR A 33 9.71 -6.11 -10.74
CA TYR A 33 10.22 -4.74 -10.87
C TYR A 33 11.16 -4.58 -12.06
N GLY A 34 12.01 -5.57 -12.34
CA GLY A 34 12.85 -5.58 -13.52
C GLY A 34 12.03 -5.51 -14.82
N ARG A 35 10.93 -6.27 -14.91
CA ARG A 35 10.02 -6.22 -16.07
C ARG A 35 9.34 -4.88 -16.22
N LEU A 36 8.80 -4.32 -15.15
CA LEU A 36 8.16 -3.01 -15.16
C LEU A 36 9.13 -1.90 -15.57
N THR A 37 10.33 -1.90 -14.97
CA THR A 37 11.38 -0.90 -15.26
C THR A 37 11.84 -0.98 -16.71
N ASN A 38 12.05 -2.19 -17.24
CA ASN A 38 12.43 -2.39 -18.65
C ASN A 38 11.36 -1.92 -19.65
N ARG A 39 10.10 -1.82 -19.20
CA ARG A 39 8.97 -1.28 -19.97
C ARG A 39 8.70 0.20 -19.68
N GLY A 40 9.58 0.86 -18.92
CA GLY A 40 9.49 2.29 -18.61
C GLY A 40 8.57 2.66 -17.45
N ILE A 41 8.25 1.71 -16.56
CA ILE A 41 7.55 1.98 -15.30
C ILE A 41 8.51 1.73 -14.13
N PRO A 42 9.17 2.78 -13.62
CA PRO A 42 9.97 2.65 -12.40
C PRO A 42 9.04 2.44 -11.18
N PRO A 43 9.56 1.89 -10.06
CA PRO A 43 8.76 1.66 -8.85
C PRO A 43 8.06 2.91 -8.30
N SER A 44 8.60 4.10 -8.53
CA SER A 44 7.99 5.38 -8.14
C SER A 44 6.66 5.66 -8.85
N ASP A 45 6.50 5.14 -10.07
CA ASP A 45 5.41 5.54 -10.96
C ASP A 45 4.27 4.51 -10.99
N ILE A 46 4.46 3.36 -10.33
CA ILE A 46 3.51 2.23 -10.30
C ILE A 46 2.10 2.68 -9.95
N SER A 47 1.95 3.49 -8.90
CA SER A 47 0.65 3.97 -8.44
C SER A 47 -0.01 4.95 -9.42
N THR A 48 0.78 5.79 -10.09
CA THR A 48 0.27 6.74 -11.10
C THR A 48 -0.06 6.08 -12.44
N ARG A 49 0.62 4.98 -12.77
CA ARG A 49 0.49 4.22 -14.01
C ARG A 49 -0.05 2.82 -13.75
N PHE A 50 -0.99 2.70 -12.81
CA PHE A 50 -1.51 1.41 -12.38
C PHE A 50 -2.08 0.60 -13.55
N ASP A 51 -2.80 1.25 -14.47
CA ASP A 51 -3.41 0.57 -15.61
C ASP A 51 -2.38 -0.01 -16.57
N ASP A 52 -1.33 0.75 -16.86
CA ASP A 52 -0.19 0.32 -17.70
C ASP A 52 0.59 -0.79 -17.00
N MET A 53 0.81 -0.67 -15.68
CA MET A 53 1.47 -1.70 -14.87
C MET A 53 0.68 -3.01 -14.96
N VAL A 54 -0.63 -2.97 -14.77
CA VAL A 54 -1.48 -4.16 -14.87
C VAL A 54 -1.33 -4.82 -16.24
N GLU A 55 -1.37 -4.04 -17.32
CA GLU A 55 -1.21 -4.53 -18.69
C GLU A 55 0.15 -5.22 -18.91
N ILE A 56 1.24 -4.55 -18.52
CA ILE A 56 2.60 -5.11 -18.61
C ILE A 56 2.73 -6.41 -17.81
N LEU A 57 2.11 -6.50 -16.63
CA LEU A 57 2.12 -7.72 -15.83
C LEU A 57 1.40 -8.86 -16.57
N TYR A 58 0.22 -8.61 -17.14
CA TYR A 58 -0.50 -9.63 -17.92
C TYR A 58 0.26 -10.06 -19.16
N GLU A 59 0.89 -9.13 -19.88
CA GLU A 59 1.74 -9.47 -21.02
C GLU A 59 2.93 -10.35 -20.61
N SER A 60 3.54 -10.04 -19.46
CA SER A 60 4.79 -10.70 -19.03
C SER A 60 4.55 -12.04 -18.35
N PHE A 61 3.47 -12.17 -17.59
CA PHE A 61 3.22 -13.31 -16.69
C PHE A 61 1.89 -14.02 -16.95
N GLY A 62 1.12 -13.57 -17.94
CA GLY A 62 -0.18 -14.15 -18.28
C GLY A 62 -1.14 -14.15 -17.09
N GLY A 63 -1.89 -15.24 -16.93
CA GLY A 63 -2.86 -15.39 -15.85
C GLY A 63 -2.28 -15.30 -14.43
N ALA A 64 -0.98 -15.53 -14.25
CA ALA A 64 -0.34 -15.42 -12.93
C ALA A 64 -0.28 -13.97 -12.42
N ALA A 65 -0.25 -12.98 -13.33
CA ALA A 65 -0.31 -11.56 -13.00
C ALA A 65 -1.55 -11.19 -12.19
N ARG A 66 -2.67 -11.87 -12.46
CA ARG A 66 -3.95 -11.63 -11.80
C ARG A 66 -3.84 -11.77 -10.28
N VAL A 67 -3.05 -12.73 -9.79
CA VAL A 67 -2.85 -12.95 -8.36
C VAL A 67 -2.17 -11.75 -7.71
N ILE A 68 -1.17 -11.15 -8.38
CA ILE A 68 -0.44 -9.98 -7.88
C ILE A 68 -1.40 -8.79 -7.77
N VAL A 69 -2.13 -8.48 -8.85
CA VAL A 69 -3.05 -7.34 -8.90
C VAL A 69 -4.19 -7.51 -7.89
N TYR A 70 -4.79 -8.70 -7.82
CA TYR A 70 -5.88 -8.99 -6.89
C TYR A 70 -5.42 -8.87 -5.43
N LYS A 71 -4.30 -9.50 -5.07
CA LYS A 71 -3.77 -9.39 -3.70
C LYS A 71 -3.41 -7.96 -3.33
N THR A 72 -2.89 -7.18 -4.27
CA THR A 72 -2.58 -5.77 -4.07
C THR A 72 -3.85 -4.98 -3.73
N MET A 73 -4.93 -5.19 -4.48
CA MET A 73 -6.22 -4.56 -4.22
C MET A 73 -6.80 -4.98 -2.86
N VAL A 74 -6.69 -6.26 -2.51
CA VAL A 74 -7.15 -6.78 -1.22
C VAL A 74 -6.41 -6.11 -0.06
N GLU A 75 -5.08 -6.05 -0.15
CA GLU A 75 -4.25 -5.43 0.88
C GLU A 75 -4.52 -3.92 0.99
N LEU A 76 -4.79 -3.26 -0.14
CA LEU A 76 -5.16 -1.85 -0.16
C LEU A 76 -6.49 -1.59 0.55
N CYS A 77 -7.53 -2.38 0.28
CA CYS A 77 -8.79 -2.28 1.03
C CYS A 77 -8.59 -2.54 2.54
N GLN A 78 -7.73 -3.48 2.90
CA GLN A 78 -7.39 -3.73 4.31
C GLN A 78 -6.68 -2.55 4.97
N GLN A 79 -5.76 -1.87 4.26
CA GLN A 79 -5.09 -0.66 4.73
C GLN A 79 -6.11 0.45 5.00
N TYR A 80 -7.15 0.59 4.18
CA TYR A 80 -8.20 1.59 4.34
C TYR A 80 -9.38 1.14 5.21
N SER A 81 -9.32 -0.04 5.83
CA SER A 81 -10.44 -0.63 6.59
C SER A 81 -11.74 -0.74 5.78
N MET A 82 -11.65 -0.82 4.46
CA MET A 82 -12.81 -0.95 3.58
C MET A 82 -13.18 -2.41 3.36
N ARG A 83 -14.47 -2.65 3.14
CA ARG A 83 -14.96 -3.98 2.75
C ARG A 83 -14.56 -4.26 1.30
N LEU A 84 -14.24 -5.51 1.01
CA LEU A 84 -14.04 -5.99 -0.35
C LEU A 84 -15.42 -6.12 -1.01
N ASP A 85 -15.66 -5.33 -2.04
CA ASP A 85 -16.87 -5.35 -2.87
C ASP A 85 -16.63 -5.95 -4.27
N PHE A 86 -15.45 -6.52 -4.50
CA PHE A 86 -15.05 -7.18 -5.73
C PHE A 86 -14.52 -8.59 -5.51
N THR A 87 -14.51 -9.35 -6.59
CA THR A 87 -14.07 -10.73 -6.69
C THR A 87 -12.83 -10.85 -7.58
N TYR A 88 -12.25 -12.05 -7.60
CA TYR A 88 -11.10 -12.36 -8.43
C TYR A 88 -11.34 -12.21 -9.93
N GLN A 89 -12.59 -12.15 -10.42
CA GLN A 89 -12.89 -12.04 -11.86
C GLN A 89 -13.21 -10.61 -12.32
N ASP A 90 -13.43 -9.67 -11.39
CA ASP A 90 -13.92 -8.32 -11.72
C ASP A 90 -12.87 -7.41 -12.38
N SER A 91 -13.29 -6.30 -12.96
CA SER A 91 -12.33 -5.29 -13.43
C SER A 91 -11.67 -4.59 -12.24
N LEU A 92 -10.43 -4.99 -11.90
CA LEU A 92 -9.69 -4.43 -10.76
C LEU A 92 -9.28 -2.97 -10.99
N LYS A 93 -9.18 -2.53 -12.25
CA LYS A 93 -8.89 -1.15 -12.63
C LYS A 93 -10.03 -0.21 -12.19
N ASP A 94 -11.28 -0.59 -12.47
CA ASP A 94 -12.45 0.20 -12.10
C ASP A 94 -12.59 0.30 -10.56
N HIS A 95 -12.32 -0.80 -9.86
CA HIS A 95 -12.34 -0.81 -8.39
C HIS A 95 -11.24 0.05 -7.77
N MET A 96 -10.06 0.14 -8.39
CA MET A 96 -8.99 1.04 -7.95
C MET A 96 -9.44 2.52 -8.05
N ALA A 97 -10.09 2.89 -9.15
CA ALA A 97 -10.60 4.25 -9.35
C ALA A 97 -11.67 4.61 -8.31
N LEU A 98 -12.65 3.72 -8.08
CA LEU A 98 -13.70 3.91 -7.08
C LEU A 98 -13.14 4.00 -5.66
N LEU A 99 -12.17 3.14 -5.33
CA LEU A 99 -11.51 3.15 -4.03
C LEU A 99 -10.79 4.49 -3.79
N ARG A 100 -10.05 4.98 -4.78
CA ARG A 100 -9.39 6.30 -4.71
C ARG A 100 -10.39 7.42 -4.49
N GLU A 101 -11.50 7.41 -5.23
CA GLU A 101 -12.54 8.42 -5.11
C GLU A 101 -13.16 8.44 -3.70
N ARG A 102 -13.48 7.26 -3.14
CA ARG A 102 -13.97 7.12 -1.76
C ARG A 102 -12.97 7.62 -0.74
N VAL A 103 -11.71 7.20 -0.82
CA VAL A 103 -10.64 7.63 0.10
C VAL A 103 -10.53 9.15 0.14
N VAL A 104 -10.62 9.79 -1.03
CA VAL A 104 -10.52 11.25 -1.15
C VAL A 104 -11.78 11.95 -0.64
N THR A 105 -12.97 11.42 -0.93
CA THR A 105 -14.25 12.03 -0.57
C THR A 105 -14.52 11.91 0.93
N ASP A 106 -14.29 10.73 1.48
CA ASP A 106 -14.56 10.40 2.88
C ASP A 106 -13.36 10.71 3.79
N HIS A 107 -12.28 11.25 3.24
CA HIS A 107 -11.05 11.64 3.95
C HIS A 107 -10.44 10.49 4.78
N ILE A 108 -10.45 9.29 4.23
CA ILE A 108 -10.02 8.08 4.94
C ILE A 108 -8.50 7.97 4.87
N VAL A 109 -7.88 7.70 6.02
CA VAL A 109 -6.42 7.59 6.16
C VAL A 109 -6.05 6.11 6.32
N PRO A 110 -5.00 5.60 5.64
CA PRO A 110 -4.63 4.19 5.74
C PRO A 110 -4.02 3.87 7.11
N LYS A 111 -4.21 2.63 7.58
CA LYS A 111 -3.74 2.13 8.89
C LYS A 111 -2.25 2.37 9.12
N ARG A 112 -1.40 2.22 8.10
CA ARG A 112 0.04 2.47 8.21
C ARG A 112 0.37 3.90 8.69
N VAL A 113 -0.36 4.90 8.21
CA VAL A 113 -0.16 6.31 8.61
C VAL A 113 -0.67 6.51 10.04
N GLN A 114 -1.84 5.96 10.37
CA GLN A 114 -2.39 6.01 11.73
C GLN A 114 -1.46 5.38 12.77
N ARG A 115 -0.76 4.30 12.40
CA ARG A 115 0.22 3.62 13.26
C ARG A 115 1.47 4.47 13.48
N ASP A 116 1.98 5.15 12.45
CA ASP A 116 3.13 6.04 12.59
C ASP A 116 2.82 7.20 13.54
N ASP A 117 1.64 7.83 13.44
CA ASP A 117 1.18 8.87 14.37
C ASP A 117 1.01 8.34 15.82
N SER A 118 0.54 7.10 15.96
CA SER A 118 0.38 6.41 17.25
C SER A 118 1.72 6.03 17.89
N SER A 119 2.73 5.74 17.07
CA SER A 119 4.08 5.36 17.54
C SER A 119 4.83 6.56 18.12
N LEU A 120 4.63 7.76 17.55
CA LEU A 120 5.19 9.01 18.06
C LEU A 120 4.56 9.42 19.40
N SER A 121 3.26 9.17 19.58
CA SER A 121 2.54 9.45 20.83
C SER A 121 2.88 8.44 21.95
N SER A 122 3.18 7.19 21.60
CA SER A 122 3.63 6.17 22.57
C SER A 122 5.06 6.42 23.10
N GLY A 123 5.94 7.00 22.28
CA GLY A 123 7.31 7.34 22.67
C GLY A 123 7.41 8.48 23.69
N LEU A 124 6.43 9.41 23.69
CA LEU A 124 6.40 10.55 24.62
C LEU A 124 5.93 10.17 26.04
N LEU A 125 5.18 9.08 26.20
CA LEU A 125 4.73 8.61 27.52
C LEU A 125 5.81 7.83 28.28
N LEU A 126 6.82 7.28 27.60
CA LEU A 126 7.88 6.50 28.26
C LEU A 126 8.97 7.37 28.93
N ILE A 127 9.06 8.66 28.58
CA ILE A 127 10.12 9.55 29.07
C ILE A 127 9.73 10.20 30.43
N GLN A 128 8.47 10.12 30.86
CA GLN A 128 8.02 10.77 32.11
C GLN A 128 8.02 9.88 33.37
N SER A 129 8.49 8.63 33.31
CA SER A 129 8.42 7.69 34.44
C SER A 129 9.74 7.34 35.13
N SER A 130 10.81 8.13 34.98
CA SER A 130 11.99 8.02 35.84
C SER A 130 11.91 8.98 37.04
N LYS A 131 11.25 8.55 38.11
CA LYS A 131 11.52 9.07 39.46
C LYS A 131 12.74 8.33 40.02
N PRO A 132 13.86 8.99 40.35
CA PRO A 132 14.91 8.34 41.11
C PRO A 132 14.51 8.29 42.59
N GLY A 133 14.26 7.08 43.08
CA GLY A 133 14.20 6.81 44.51
C GLY A 133 15.61 6.88 45.08
N TYR A 134 15.88 7.90 45.89
CA TYR A 134 17.06 7.91 46.76
C TYR A 134 16.65 7.57 48.18
N ARG A 135 17.24 6.49 48.69
CA ARG A 135 17.13 5.97 50.05
C ARG A 135 18.53 5.95 50.66
N TYR A 136 18.82 6.86 51.60
CA TYR A 136 19.83 6.80 52.66
C TYR A 136 19.39 7.89 53.68
N HIS A 137 19.29 7.71 55.00
CA HIS A 137 19.86 6.76 55.96
C HIS A 137 18.78 6.20 56.89
#